data_AF-X0Z0Y8-F1
#
_entry.id   AF-X0Z0Y8-F1
#
_cell.length_a   1.000
_cell.length_b   1.000
_cell.length_c   1.000
_cell.angle_alpha   90.00
_cell.angle_beta   90.00
_cell.angle_gamma   90.00
#
_symmetry.space_group_name_H-M   'P 1'
#
loop_
_entity.id
_entity.type
_entity.pdbx_description
1 polymer ?
#
loop_
_entity_poly.entity_id
_entity_poly.type
_entity_poly.pdbx_seq_one_letter_code
_entity_poly.pdbx_strand_id
1 'polypeptide(L)'
;QCKPSDKVLVRPFLGQLFSQSLQFEELLDAYDAGNSCRWCSFRSLTAAIKLFSDVSYELLHIQHALPAYRLLPIERDFVKATEGAFEFTGDVLSRAAKQMVVRAGQLGLTVPSGGLREKSYTEELPPGRLPHDCGTRRTETVSETVTLLATAFLNLAAESKDVRAASRAKPEEYAKGEFQH
;
A
#
# COMPACT_ATOMS: atom_id res chain seq x y z
N GLN A 1 16.53 9.64 23.47
CA GLN A 1 15.22 10.03 22.92
C GLN A 1 15.36 10.11 21.41
N CYS A 2 14.93 9.09 20.67
CA CYS A 2 14.93 9.13 19.21
C CYS A 2 13.64 9.83 18.76
N LYS A 3 13.77 10.95 18.03
CA LYS A 3 12.65 11.50 17.26
C LYS A 3 12.18 10.43 16.26
N PRO A 4 10.87 10.28 16.00
CA PRO A 4 10.44 9.44 14.89
C PRO A 4 10.93 10.10 13.61
N SER A 5 12.01 9.56 13.03
CA SER A 5 12.57 10.06 11.78
C SER A 5 11.63 9.70 10.63
N ASP A 6 11.33 10.72 9.84
CA ASP A 6 10.45 10.73 8.68
C ASP A 6 10.61 9.54 7.72
N LYS A 7 9.46 8.98 7.33
CA LYS A 7 9.13 8.35 6.04
C LYS A 7 10.26 7.59 5.32
N VAL A 8 10.55 6.37 5.76
CA VAL A 8 11.37 5.38 5.01
C VAL A 8 10.61 4.78 3.80
N LEU A 9 9.34 5.14 3.62
CA LEU A 9 8.51 4.66 2.51
C LEU A 9 8.78 5.47 1.23
N VAL A 10 9.86 5.10 0.55
CA VAL A 10 10.22 5.60 -0.79
C VAL A 10 10.02 4.51 -1.85
N ARG A 11 9.87 4.87 -3.13
CA ARG A 11 9.57 3.89 -4.20
C ARG A 11 10.61 2.76 -4.28
N PRO A 12 11.93 3.00 -4.18
CA PRO A 12 12.91 1.92 -4.16
C PRO A 12 12.72 0.93 -3.01
N PHE A 13 12.39 1.42 -1.81
CA PHE A 13 12.13 0.57 -0.66
C PHE A 13 10.86 -0.26 -0.84
N LEU A 14 9.76 0.40 -1.24
CA LEU A 14 8.46 -0.25 -1.46
C LEU A 14 8.53 -1.31 -2.58
N GLY A 15 9.24 -1.03 -3.66
CA GLY A 15 9.47 -1.99 -4.74
C GLY A 15 10.24 -3.22 -4.28
N GLN A 16 11.30 -3.02 -3.48
CA GLN A 16 12.04 -4.14 -2.89
C GLN A 16 11.18 -4.94 -1.91
N LEU A 17 10.43 -4.26 -1.04
CA LEU A 17 9.58 -4.89 -0.04
C LEU A 17 8.47 -5.72 -0.70
N PHE A 18 7.86 -5.21 -1.76
CA PHE A 18 6.90 -5.94 -2.60
C PHE A 18 7.52 -7.19 -3.20
N SER A 19 8.66 -7.04 -3.89
CA SER A 19 9.36 -8.15 -4.56
C SER A 19 9.76 -9.26 -3.60
N GLN A 20 10.27 -8.92 -2.42
CA GLN A 20 10.65 -9.89 -1.39
C GLN A 20 9.42 -10.58 -0.79
N SER A 21 8.35 -9.83 -0.53
CA SER A 21 7.11 -10.40 0.04
C SER A 21 6.40 -11.33 -0.93
N LEU A 22 6.46 -11.05 -2.24
CA LEU A 22 5.98 -11.95 -3.28
C LEU A 22 6.71 -13.29 -3.25
N GLN A 23 8.05 -13.27 -3.33
CA GLN A 23 8.88 -14.48 -3.28
C GLN A 23 8.66 -15.28 -2.00
N PHE A 24 8.47 -14.58 -0.88
CA PHE A 24 8.28 -15.23 0.40
C PHE A 24 6.88 -15.85 0.56
N GLU A 25 5.85 -15.22 0.01
CA GLU A 25 4.52 -15.83 -0.03
C GLU A 25 4.50 -17.07 -0.93
N GLU A 26 5.14 -17.01 -2.11
CA GLU A 26 5.29 -18.18 -2.99
C GLU A 26 5.98 -19.35 -2.29
N LEU A 27 7.05 -19.06 -1.52
CA LEU A 27 7.71 -20.06 -0.70
C LEU A 27 6.75 -20.66 0.33
N LEU A 28 6.06 -19.83 1.11
CA LEU A 28 5.12 -20.31 2.13
C LEU A 28 3.99 -21.15 1.53
N ASP A 29 3.51 -20.77 0.34
CA ASP A 29 2.46 -21.50 -0.37
C ASP A 29 2.94 -22.84 -0.91
N ALA A 30 4.18 -22.93 -1.37
CA ALA A 30 4.79 -24.20 -1.78
C ALA A 30 4.86 -25.22 -0.62
N TYR A 31 4.86 -24.75 0.63
CA TYR A 31 4.83 -25.57 1.84
C TYR A 31 3.45 -25.62 2.52
N ASP A 32 2.39 -25.21 1.81
CA ASP A 32 1.01 -25.25 2.29
C ASP A 32 0.78 -24.50 3.62
N ALA A 33 1.52 -23.41 3.84
CA ALA A 33 1.44 -22.61 5.06
C ALA A 33 0.03 -22.10 5.36
N GLY A 34 -0.80 -21.93 4.33
CA GLY A 34 -2.21 -21.52 4.45
C GLY A 34 -3.06 -22.52 5.24
N ASN A 35 -2.75 -23.82 5.17
CA ASN A 35 -3.49 -24.88 5.85
C ASN A 35 -2.85 -25.31 7.18
N SER A 36 -1.77 -24.66 7.61
CA SER A 36 -1.13 -24.92 8.89
C SER A 36 -1.53 -23.90 9.94
N CYS A 37 -2.14 -24.34 11.05
CA CYS A 37 -2.49 -23.46 12.19
C CYS A 37 -1.29 -22.71 12.76
N ARG A 38 -0.07 -23.24 12.56
CA ARG A 38 1.17 -22.62 13.03
C ARG A 38 1.68 -21.54 12.06
N TRP A 39 1.48 -21.70 10.76
CA TRP A 39 2.07 -20.83 9.72
C TRP A 39 1.07 -19.90 9.03
N CYS A 40 -0.23 -20.17 9.13
CA CYS A 40 -1.27 -19.42 8.43
C CYS A 40 -1.21 -17.92 8.76
N SER A 41 -1.03 -17.56 10.04
CA SER A 41 -0.88 -16.17 10.47
C SER A 41 0.35 -15.49 9.88
N PHE A 42 1.46 -16.20 9.74
CA PHE A 42 2.69 -15.67 9.16
C PHE A 42 2.57 -15.47 7.65
N ARG A 43 1.91 -16.41 6.96
CA ARG A 43 1.54 -16.29 5.54
C ARG A 43 0.58 -15.12 5.31
N SER A 44 -0.45 -14.94 6.14
CA SER A 44 -1.35 -13.79 6.05
C SER A 44 -0.64 -12.45 6.25
N LEU A 45 0.32 -12.37 7.17
CA LEU A 45 1.14 -11.17 7.34
C LEU A 45 2.02 -10.89 6.10
N THR A 46 2.57 -11.94 5.50
CA THR A 46 3.34 -11.83 4.25
C THR A 46 2.48 -11.28 3.11
N ALA A 47 1.27 -11.83 2.93
CA ALA A 47 0.31 -11.36 1.95
C ALA A 47 -0.09 -9.88 2.17
N ALA A 48 -0.28 -9.49 3.44
CA ALA A 48 -0.58 -8.10 3.80
C ALA A 48 0.59 -7.17 3.44
N ILE A 49 1.83 -7.53 3.78
CA ILE A 49 3.00 -6.72 3.42
C ILE A 49 3.14 -6.61 1.91
N LYS A 50 2.93 -7.70 1.15
CA LYS A 50 2.92 -7.69 -0.32
C LYS A 50 1.91 -6.69 -0.86
N LEU A 51 0.63 -6.84 -0.49
CA LEU A 51 -0.45 -6.00 -0.99
C LEU A 51 -0.26 -4.51 -0.63
N PHE A 52 0.08 -4.22 0.62
CA PHE A 52 0.22 -2.83 1.05
C PHE A 52 1.51 -2.19 0.54
N SER A 53 2.54 -2.95 0.18
CA SER A 53 3.73 -2.41 -0.50
C SER A 53 3.41 -1.97 -1.92
N ASP A 54 2.64 -2.79 -2.65
CA ASP A 54 2.17 -2.49 -4.00
C ASP A 54 1.28 -1.24 -4.03
N VAL A 55 0.24 -1.21 -3.18
CA VAL A 55 -0.66 -0.05 -3.08
C VAL A 55 0.10 1.21 -2.65
N SER A 56 1.02 1.12 -1.70
CA SER A 56 1.82 2.28 -1.28
C SER A 56 2.73 2.78 -2.40
N TYR A 57 3.28 1.87 -3.21
CA TYR A 57 4.11 2.22 -4.36
C TYR A 57 3.30 3.01 -5.40
N GLU A 58 2.09 2.55 -5.71
CA GLU A 58 1.18 3.22 -6.64
C GLU A 58 0.71 4.59 -6.10
N LEU A 59 0.39 4.70 -4.81
CA LEU A 59 0.02 5.97 -4.18
C LEU A 59 1.17 6.99 -4.27
N LEU A 60 2.41 6.55 -4.04
CA LEU A 60 3.59 7.42 -4.17
C LEU A 60 3.84 7.80 -5.63
N HIS A 61 3.59 6.88 -6.57
CA HIS A 61 3.61 7.18 -8.00
C HIS A 61 2.61 8.27 -8.38
N ILE A 62 1.36 8.16 -7.90
CA ILE A 62 0.32 9.17 -8.10
C ILE A 62 0.78 10.51 -7.53
N GLN A 63 1.26 10.55 -6.29
CA GLN A 63 1.73 11.80 -5.65
C GLN A 63 2.83 12.49 -6.47
N HIS A 64 3.80 11.75 -7.00
CA HIS A 64 4.88 12.31 -7.82
C HIS A 64 4.40 12.79 -9.20
N ALA A 65 3.34 12.18 -9.74
CA ALA A 65 2.77 12.53 -11.02
C ALA A 65 1.77 13.70 -10.95
N LEU A 66 1.17 13.94 -9.77
CA LEU A 66 0.16 14.98 -9.54
C LEU A 66 0.50 16.36 -10.12
N PRO A 67 1.71 16.92 -9.93
CA PRO A 67 2.05 18.25 -10.48
C PRO A 67 2.00 18.31 -12.01
N ALA A 68 2.06 17.17 -12.70
CA ALA A 68 1.98 17.09 -14.16
C ALA A 68 0.56 16.85 -14.69
N TYR A 69 -0.39 16.47 -13.84
CA TYR A 69 -1.77 16.25 -14.24
C TYR A 69 -2.58 17.56 -14.21
N ARG A 70 -3.35 17.80 -15.27
CA ARG A 70 -4.43 18.79 -15.26
C ARG A 70 -5.69 18.13 -14.74
N LEU A 71 -5.75 17.94 -13.43
CA LEU A 71 -6.94 17.37 -12.80
C LEU A 71 -8.14 18.31 -13.02
N LEU A 72 -9.30 17.71 -13.32
CA LEU A 72 -10.55 18.45 -13.35
C LEU A 72 -10.83 18.99 -11.94
N PRO A 73 -11.42 20.19 -11.83
CA PRO A 73 -11.83 20.72 -10.54
C PRO A 73 -12.93 19.80 -9.97
N ILE A 74 -12.56 19.01 -8.97
CA ILE A 74 -13.46 18.17 -8.19
C ILE A 74 -13.67 18.80 -6.81
N GLU A 75 -14.84 18.61 -6.20
CA GLU A 75 -15.16 19.20 -4.88
C GLU A 75 -14.26 18.70 -3.74
N ARG A 76 -13.68 17.50 -3.88
CA ARG A 76 -12.83 16.88 -2.85
C ARG A 76 -11.36 17.14 -3.13
N ASP A 77 -10.59 17.30 -2.06
CA ASP A 77 -9.14 17.44 -2.14
C ASP A 77 -8.48 16.07 -2.42
N PHE A 78 -8.28 15.77 -3.71
CA PHE A 78 -7.66 14.53 -4.18
C PHE A 78 -6.22 14.36 -3.67
N VAL A 79 -5.47 15.46 -3.56
CA VAL A 79 -4.10 15.47 -3.07
C VAL A 79 -4.09 15.00 -1.62
N LYS A 80 -4.89 15.67 -0.77
CA LYS A 80 -5.01 15.31 0.63
C LYS A 80 -5.58 13.90 0.85
N ALA A 81 -6.50 13.46 0.00
CA ALA A 81 -7.01 12.09 0.08
C ALA A 81 -5.94 11.04 -0.25
N THR A 82 -5.08 11.32 -1.24
CA THR A 82 -3.96 10.44 -1.62
C THR A 82 -2.88 10.42 -0.53
N GLU A 83 -2.59 11.56 0.09
CA GLU A 83 -1.71 11.65 1.27
C GLU A 83 -2.26 10.83 2.44
N GLY A 84 -3.53 11.00 2.79
CA GLY A 84 -4.16 10.24 3.87
C GLY A 84 -4.20 8.73 3.61
N ALA A 85 -4.45 8.32 2.36
CA ALA A 85 -4.38 6.92 1.97
C ALA A 85 -2.95 6.36 2.12
N PHE A 86 -1.93 7.13 1.72
CA PHE A 86 -0.54 6.73 1.82
C PHE A 86 -0.05 6.60 3.28
N GLU A 87 -0.48 7.52 4.16
CA GLU A 87 -0.21 7.43 5.59
C GLU A 87 -0.85 6.18 6.20
N PHE A 88 -2.12 5.90 5.85
CA PHE A 88 -2.82 4.70 6.29
C PHE A 88 -2.11 3.42 5.85
N THR A 89 -1.72 3.31 4.57
CA THR A 89 -1.04 2.11 4.08
C THR A 89 0.34 1.94 4.72
N GLY A 90 1.05 3.05 4.97
CA GLY A 90 2.32 3.03 5.70
C GLY A 90 2.18 2.54 7.15
N ASP A 91 1.12 2.95 7.84
CA ASP A 91 0.79 2.47 9.19
C ASP A 91 0.50 0.96 9.20
N VAL A 92 -0.26 0.47 8.22
CA VAL A 92 -0.53 -0.96 8.06
C VAL A 92 0.76 -1.74 7.83
N LEU A 93 1.64 -1.29 6.94
CA LEU A 93 2.95 -1.90 6.70
C LEU A 93 3.80 -1.96 7.98
N SER A 94 3.87 -0.85 8.73
CA SER A 94 4.63 -0.80 9.99
C SER A 94 4.11 -1.81 11.01
N ARG A 95 2.78 -1.90 11.16
CA ARG A 95 2.15 -2.85 12.08
C ARG A 95 2.34 -4.29 11.63
N ALA A 96 2.15 -4.59 10.34
CA ALA A 96 2.33 -5.92 9.78
C ALA A 96 3.78 -6.40 9.91
N ALA A 97 4.76 -5.55 9.61
CA ALA A 97 6.17 -5.86 9.76
C ALA A 97 6.55 -6.15 11.22
N LYS A 98 6.08 -5.34 12.18
CA LYS A 98 6.29 -5.59 13.62
C LYS A 98 5.70 -6.93 14.04
N GLN A 99 4.48 -7.24 13.62
CA GLN A 99 3.84 -8.52 13.91
C GLN A 99 4.57 -9.70 13.25
N MET A 100 5.07 -9.53 12.03
CA MET A 100 5.86 -10.55 11.34
C MET A 100 7.12 -10.91 12.11
N VAL A 101 7.84 -9.93 12.67
CA VAL A 101 9.02 -10.19 13.52
C VAL A 101 8.65 -10.98 14.77
N VAL A 102 7.53 -10.64 15.44
CA VAL A 102 7.03 -11.40 16.60
C VAL A 102 6.70 -12.84 16.23
N ARG A 103 5.97 -13.05 15.12
CA ARG A 103 5.61 -14.38 14.64
C ARG A 103 6.83 -15.20 14.20
N ALA A 104 7.83 -14.56 13.57
CA ALA A 104 9.09 -15.20 13.23
C ALA A 104 9.76 -15.79 14.48
N GLY A 105 9.83 -15.02 15.58
CA GLY A 105 10.36 -15.51 16.86
C GLY A 105 9.58 -16.71 17.42
N GLN A 106 8.25 -16.68 17.37
CA GLN A 106 7.40 -17.80 17.80
C GLN A 106 7.58 -19.06 16.94
N LEU A 107 7.92 -18.88 15.67
CA LEU A 107 8.23 -19.98 14.75
C LEU A 107 9.65 -20.52 14.91
N GLY A 108 10.51 -19.86 15.69
CA GLY A 108 11.93 -20.20 15.82
C GLY A 108 12.78 -19.72 14.64
N LEU A 109 12.28 -18.78 13.83
CA LEU A 109 13.02 -18.18 12.73
C LEU A 109 14.01 -17.15 13.29
N THR A 110 15.25 -17.22 12.81
CA THR A 110 16.28 -16.25 13.18
C THR A 110 16.12 -15.00 12.35
N VAL A 111 15.88 -13.86 12.99
CA VAL A 111 15.89 -12.55 12.33
C VAL A 111 17.33 -12.02 12.38
N PRO A 112 17.98 -11.80 11.24
CA PRO A 112 19.34 -11.27 11.21
C PRO A 112 19.43 -9.92 11.93
N SER A 113 20.38 -9.78 12.85
CA SER A 113 20.63 -8.53 13.59
C SER A 113 21.41 -7.49 12.78
N GLY A 114 21.83 -7.84 11.56
CA GLY A 114 22.58 -6.97 10.66
C GLY A 114 21.68 -5.89 10.07
N GLY A 115 21.99 -4.62 10.35
CA GLY A 115 21.19 -3.49 9.90
C GLY A 115 21.17 -3.37 8.38
N LEU A 116 19.98 -3.49 7.78
CA LEU A 116 19.71 -2.85 6.50
C LEU A 116 20.01 -1.35 6.68
N ARG A 117 20.93 -0.82 5.87
CA ARG A 117 21.20 0.61 5.85
C ARG A 117 19.91 1.27 5.36
N GLU A 118 19.19 1.93 6.26
CA GLU A 118 18.12 2.88 5.96
C GLU A 118 18.57 3.89 4.87
N LYS A 119 19.89 4.17 4.82
CA LYS A 119 20.57 4.97 3.79
C LYS A 119 20.76 4.31 2.41
N SER A 120 20.37 3.04 2.23
CA SER A 120 20.49 2.34 0.94
C SER A 120 19.35 2.66 -0.02
N TYR A 121 18.23 3.17 0.49
CA TYR A 121 17.07 3.50 -0.33
C TYR A 121 16.96 5.01 -0.46
N THR A 122 17.56 5.55 -1.51
CA THR A 122 17.49 6.97 -1.87
C THR A 122 16.68 7.13 -3.14
N GLU A 123 15.82 8.14 -3.16
CA GLU A 123 15.02 8.48 -4.32
C GLU A 123 15.32 9.92 -4.76
N GLU A 124 16.43 10.09 -5.46
CA GLU A 124 16.83 11.37 -6.06
C GLU A 124 16.48 11.33 -7.55
N LEU A 125 15.46 12.09 -7.95
CA LEU A 125 15.08 12.25 -9.35
C LEU A 125 15.62 13.57 -9.91
N PRO A 126 16.16 13.59 -11.14
CA PRO A 126 16.52 14.83 -11.79
C PRO A 126 15.27 15.69 -12.03
N PRO A 127 15.37 17.02 -11.92
CA PRO A 127 14.26 17.92 -12.20
C PRO A 127 13.92 17.95 -13.70
N GLY A 128 12.69 18.33 -14.02
CA GLY A 128 12.23 18.55 -15.39
C GLY A 128 11.33 17.45 -15.95
N ARG A 129 11.03 17.58 -17.24
CA ARG A 129 10.19 16.67 -18.04
C ARG A 129 10.78 16.59 -19.45
N LEU A 130 10.64 15.44 -20.09
CA LEU A 130 10.93 15.31 -21.52
C LEU A 130 9.86 16.06 -22.34
N PRO A 131 10.22 16.60 -23.53
CA PRO A 131 9.25 17.19 -24.45
C PRO A 131 8.12 16.22 -24.79
N HIS A 132 6.89 16.76 -24.96
CA HIS A 132 5.73 15.97 -25.36
C HIS A 132 5.59 15.98 -26.89
N ASP A 133 6.59 15.43 -27.58
CA ASP A 133 6.72 15.41 -29.05
C ASP A 133 6.29 14.07 -29.68
N CYS A 134 5.95 13.07 -28.86
CA CYS A 134 5.30 11.87 -29.33
C CYS A 134 3.84 12.22 -29.69
N GLY A 135 3.49 12.16 -30.98
CA GLY A 135 2.14 12.43 -31.46
C GLY A 135 1.12 11.58 -30.70
N THR A 136 0.36 12.21 -29.80
CA THR A 136 -0.66 11.55 -28.99
C THR A 136 -1.67 10.89 -29.90
N ARG A 137 -1.72 9.55 -29.90
CA ARG A 137 -2.91 8.83 -30.36
C ARG A 137 -4.06 9.28 -29.46
N ARG A 138 -5.02 10.03 -30.02
CA ARG A 138 -6.31 10.25 -29.37
C ARG A 138 -6.94 8.87 -29.13
N THR A 139 -6.85 8.37 -27.91
CA THR A 139 -7.55 7.16 -27.50
C THR A 139 -8.96 7.58 -27.11
N GLU A 140 -9.94 7.31 -27.99
CA GLU A 140 -11.38 7.50 -27.75
C GLU A 140 -11.90 6.72 -26.51
N THR A 141 -11.04 5.88 -25.93
CA THR A 141 -11.34 4.94 -24.83
C THR A 141 -11.26 5.52 -23.42
N VAL A 142 -10.91 6.81 -23.22
CA VAL A 142 -10.76 7.37 -21.86
C VAL A 142 -12.08 7.32 -21.08
N SER A 143 -13.20 7.70 -21.72
CA SER A 143 -14.52 7.68 -21.07
C SER A 143 -14.97 6.25 -20.72
N GLU A 144 -14.71 5.29 -21.63
CA GLU A 144 -15.00 3.88 -21.41
C GLU A 144 -14.16 3.31 -20.27
N THR A 145 -12.87 3.67 -20.22
CA THR A 145 -11.95 3.26 -19.16
C THR A 145 -12.38 3.80 -17.80
N VAL A 146 -12.77 5.08 -17.72
CA VAL A 146 -13.29 5.68 -16.49
C VAL A 146 -14.56 4.97 -16.01
N THR A 147 -15.48 4.68 -16.94
CA THR A 147 -16.74 3.98 -16.63
C THR A 147 -16.47 2.56 -16.13
N LEU A 148 -15.56 1.83 -16.79
CA LEU A 148 -15.14 0.50 -16.40
C LEU A 148 -14.52 0.49 -15.00
N LEU A 149 -13.58 1.41 -14.74
CA LEU A 149 -12.90 1.53 -13.44
C LEU A 149 -13.88 1.89 -12.32
N ALA A 150 -14.79 2.84 -12.55
CA ALA A 150 -15.80 3.21 -11.57
C ALA A 150 -16.73 2.03 -11.24
N THR A 151 -17.16 1.29 -12.26
CA THR A 151 -18.00 0.10 -12.10
C THR A 151 -17.27 -1.00 -11.33
N ALA A 152 -16.03 -1.30 -11.72
CA ALA A 152 -15.20 -2.29 -11.03
C ALA A 152 -14.98 -1.93 -9.56
N PHE A 153 -14.67 -0.66 -9.27
CA PHE A 153 -14.49 -0.16 -7.92
C PHE A 153 -15.77 -0.31 -7.08
N LEU A 154 -16.92 0.06 -7.63
CA LEU A 154 -18.20 -0.06 -6.92
C LEU A 154 -18.55 -1.52 -6.62
N ASN A 155 -18.27 -2.44 -7.55
CA ASN A 155 -18.46 -3.88 -7.33
C ASN A 155 -17.55 -4.39 -6.20
N LEU A 156 -16.26 -4.06 -6.24
CA LEU A 156 -15.28 -4.39 -5.19
C LEU A 156 -15.71 -3.84 -3.82
N ALA A 157 -16.18 -2.58 -3.77
CA ALA A 157 -16.66 -1.96 -2.55
C ALA A 157 -17.95 -2.62 -2.02
N ALA A 158 -18.85 -3.04 -2.92
CA ALA A 158 -20.08 -3.74 -2.55
C ALA A 158 -19.80 -5.15 -2.00
N GLU A 159 -18.82 -5.86 -2.54
CA GLU A 159 -18.44 -7.21 -2.12
C GLU A 159 -17.71 -7.23 -0.76
N SER A 160 -16.92 -6.19 -0.45
CA SER A 160 -16.21 -6.08 0.81
C SER A 160 -17.15 -5.76 2.00
N LYS A 161 -17.28 -6.70 2.94
CA LYS A 161 -18.12 -6.54 4.15
C LYS A 161 -17.68 -5.35 5.03
N ASP A 162 -16.38 -5.12 5.14
CA ASP A 162 -15.80 -4.08 6.01
C ASP A 162 -15.90 -2.69 5.38
N VAL A 163 -15.73 -2.57 4.06
CA VAL A 163 -15.96 -1.32 3.32
C VAL A 163 -17.45 -0.96 3.32
N ARG A 164 -18.35 -1.95 3.30
CA ARG A 164 -19.79 -1.74 3.48
C ARG A 164 -20.16 -1.22 4.86
N ALA A 165 -19.45 -1.65 5.90
CA ALA A 165 -19.67 -1.16 7.26
C ALA A 165 -19.19 0.30 7.41
N ALA A 166 -17.99 0.62 6.91
CA ALA A 166 -17.44 1.98 6.94
C ALA A 166 -18.26 2.97 6.10
N SER A 167 -18.74 2.57 4.92
CA SER A 167 -19.59 3.42 4.06
C SER A 167 -20.99 3.68 4.61
N ARG A 168 -21.45 2.90 5.60
CA ARG A 168 -22.75 3.07 6.27
C ARG A 168 -22.65 3.79 7.63
N ALA A 169 -21.44 3.92 8.18
CA ALA A 169 -21.21 4.59 9.45
C ALA A 169 -21.28 6.12 9.29
N LYS A 170 -21.99 6.80 10.20
CA LYS A 170 -22.04 8.27 10.22
C LYS A 170 -20.72 8.84 10.77
N PRO A 171 -20.27 10.04 10.32
CA PRO A 171 -19.02 10.67 10.80
C PRO A 171 -18.88 10.74 12.32
N GLU A 172 -20.00 10.81 13.03
CA GLU A 172 -20.11 10.88 14.50
C GLU A 172 -19.76 9.56 15.21
N GLU A 173 -19.84 8.41 14.52
CA GLU A 173 -19.60 7.08 15.07
C GLU A 173 -18.10 6.72 15.13
N TYR A 174 -17.27 7.40 14.32
CA TYR A 174 -15.81 7.24 14.32
C TYR A 174 -15.15 7.77 15.60
N ALA A 175 -15.80 8.70 16.31
CA ALA A 175 -15.25 9.36 17.50
C ALA A 175 -15.45 8.56 18.80
N LYS A 176 -16.18 7.43 18.78
CA LYS A 176 -16.56 6.68 20.00
C LYS A 176 -16.15 5.20 20.02
N GLY A 177 -15.34 4.74 19.06
CA GLY A 177 -14.95 3.33 18.95
C GLY A 177 -13.78 2.92 19.85
N GLU A 178 -14.02 2.73 21.15
CA GLU A 178 -13.30 1.73 21.94
C GLU A 178 -13.68 0.34 21.41
N PHE A 179 -12.77 -0.37 20.76
CA PHE A 179 -12.97 -1.78 20.41
C PHE A 179 -12.46 -2.66 21.57
N GLN A 180 -13.39 -3.12 22.40
CA GLN A 180 -13.20 -4.27 23.30
C GLN A 180 -13.35 -5.57 22.51
N HIS A 181 -12.31 -6.42 22.66
CA HIS A 181 -12.16 -7.86 22.38
C HIS A 181 -12.67 -8.47 21.06
#